data_AF-A0A3D1KQ28-F1
#
_entry.id   AF-A0A3D1KQ28-F1
#
_cell.length_a   1.000
_cell.length_b   1.000
_cell.length_c   1.000
_cell.angle_alpha   90.00
_cell.angle_beta   90.00
_cell.angle_gamma   90.00
#
_symmetry.space_group_name_H-M   'P 1'
#
loop_
_entity.id
_entity.type
_entity.pdbx_description
1 polymer ?
#
loop_
_entity_poly.entity_id
_entity_poly.type
_entity_poly.pdbx_seq_one_letter_code
_entity_poly.pdbx_strand_id
1 'polypeptide(L)'
;MKKYQNIVIALIIISAFSSCKVTENKSEKTTVNTLSFVKTKGTQLVDANGNSIILKGTNLGHWLVPEGYMFKMNQVNAPRKIDEMLYELVGPDSLQVFWKGFLNNYITHDDIKYLKSIGSNHIRLPFHYKMFTDDLYMGERNAGFKYFDRLLDWCRQEKMYVLLDMHGAPGGQTGDNIDDSYGYPFLFKSKSSQDLMTEIWVKIAEKYKNEPLIIGYDIVNEPIAHYFNDELPYLNHQLFLLYKRIVAEIRKVDKEHTIFLNGSNWSGNFDVFEEIIDDNVVYEFHKYWFEVNQGAIQQYLDFRDKHQVPVYIGETGENTDEWVNDFRILLDKHEISWAFWPYKKMNNLAGIMNFKEPEDYHLITKYADSDRSSFAKMRENRPDILKIQKALNDYLENSLYKNNFPNKGYIKALNFKTD
;
A
#
# COMPACT_ATOMS: atom_id res chain seq x y z
N MET A 1 5.03 -92.87 1.74
CA MET A 1 6.12 -92.66 0.75
C MET A 1 6.39 -91.16 0.73
N LYS A 2 7.56 -90.57 0.93
CA LYS A 2 8.95 -90.96 1.17
C LYS A 2 9.44 -90.14 2.38
N LYS A 3 10.50 -90.64 2.99
CA LYS A 3 11.08 -90.23 4.27
C LYS A 3 12.53 -89.79 3.98
N TYR A 4 13.07 -88.89 4.83
CA TYR A 4 14.50 -88.56 5.04
C TYR A 4 15.16 -87.60 4.00
N GLN A 5 16.09 -86.69 4.31
CA GLN A 5 16.87 -86.26 5.50
C GLN A 5 17.74 -85.06 5.03
N ASN A 6 17.97 -83.97 5.79
CA ASN A 6 19.16 -83.72 6.65
C ASN A 6 19.06 -82.26 7.18
N ILE A 7 18.98 -82.01 8.49
CA ILE A 7 20.03 -81.80 9.51
C ILE A 7 20.60 -80.35 9.57
N VAL A 8 20.13 -79.65 10.62
CA VAL A 8 20.76 -78.78 11.67
C VAL A 8 21.81 -77.72 11.26
N ILE A 9 21.68 -76.46 11.76
CA ILE A 9 22.58 -75.81 12.75
C ILE A 9 22.10 -74.38 13.16
N ALA A 10 22.00 -74.21 14.49
CA ALA A 10 22.20 -73.06 15.39
C ALA A 10 21.64 -71.64 15.08
N LEU A 11 20.70 -71.22 15.93
CA LEU A 11 20.39 -69.82 16.24
C LEU A 11 21.38 -69.31 17.31
N ILE A 12 22.20 -68.33 16.93
CA ILE A 12 23.03 -67.55 17.85
C ILE A 12 22.21 -66.31 18.27
N ILE A 13 21.92 -66.20 19.57
CA ILE A 13 21.40 -64.97 20.19
C ILE A 13 22.60 -64.13 20.61
N ILE A 14 22.83 -63.00 19.92
CA ILE A 14 23.74 -61.96 20.37
C ILE A 14 22.91 -60.85 21.01
N SER A 15 23.04 -60.72 22.32
CA SER A 15 22.64 -59.54 23.08
C SER A 15 23.65 -58.41 22.83
N ALA A 16 23.23 -57.34 22.17
CA ALA A 16 23.99 -56.10 22.08
C ALA A 16 23.32 -55.03 22.95
N PHE A 17 24.05 -54.58 23.97
CA PHE A 17 23.72 -53.44 24.81
C PHE A 17 23.63 -52.16 23.96
N SER A 18 22.44 -51.57 23.84
CA SER A 18 22.29 -50.19 23.37
C SER A 18 22.49 -49.24 24.55
N SER A 19 23.66 -48.61 24.56
CA SER A 19 23.98 -47.44 25.37
C SER A 19 22.95 -46.32 25.10
N CYS A 20 22.21 -45.93 26.14
CA CYS A 20 21.36 -44.74 26.11
C CYS A 20 22.25 -43.50 25.99
N LYS A 21 22.53 -43.07 24.75
CA LYS A 21 22.85 -41.67 24.50
C LYS A 21 21.55 -40.89 24.61
N VAL A 22 21.39 -40.20 25.73
CA VAL A 22 20.47 -39.06 25.84
C VAL A 22 20.95 -38.05 24.81
N THR A 23 20.35 -38.05 23.63
CA THR A 23 20.37 -36.89 22.75
C THR A 23 19.60 -35.80 23.48
N GLU A 24 20.34 -34.81 23.99
CA GLU A 24 19.78 -33.51 24.29
C GLU A 24 19.01 -33.06 23.04
N ASN A 25 17.69 -33.10 23.11
CA ASN A 25 16.86 -32.28 22.25
C ASN A 25 17.26 -30.84 22.59
N LYS A 26 18.19 -30.30 21.81
CA LYS A 26 18.25 -28.85 21.60
C LYS A 26 16.87 -28.51 21.09
N SER A 27 16.02 -27.98 21.98
CA SER A 27 14.89 -27.19 21.55
C SER A 27 15.50 -26.16 20.61
N GLU A 28 15.22 -26.27 19.31
CA GLU A 28 15.24 -25.09 18.48
C GLU A 28 14.34 -24.11 19.21
N LYS A 29 14.94 -23.13 19.88
CA LYS A 29 14.25 -21.91 20.19
C LYS A 29 13.84 -21.38 18.82
N THR A 30 12.63 -21.69 18.41
CA THR A 30 11.89 -20.87 17.46
C THR A 30 11.74 -19.54 18.17
N THR A 31 12.79 -18.71 18.12
CA THR A 31 12.63 -17.28 18.21
C THR A 31 11.86 -16.92 16.95
N VAL A 32 10.54 -17.10 17.01
CA VAL A 32 9.61 -16.36 16.17
C VAL A 32 9.83 -14.93 16.63
N ASN A 33 10.84 -14.27 16.06
CA ASN A 33 11.05 -12.85 16.26
C ASN A 33 9.99 -12.18 15.38
N THR A 34 8.74 -12.27 15.84
CA THR A 34 7.61 -11.53 15.30
C THR A 34 7.90 -10.06 15.54
N LEU A 35 7.72 -9.25 14.52
CA LEU A 35 7.66 -7.81 14.69
C LEU A 35 6.66 -7.48 15.82
N SER A 36 6.97 -6.46 16.62
CA SER A 36 6.10 -6.03 17.71
C SER A 36 5.18 -4.91 17.25
N PHE A 37 4.12 -4.63 18.00
CA PHE A 37 3.37 -3.39 17.82
C PHE A 37 4.32 -2.19 17.84
N VAL A 38 4.04 -1.24 16.96
CA VAL A 38 4.72 0.04 16.88
C VAL A 38 3.85 1.07 17.59
N LYS A 39 4.47 1.86 18.48
CA LYS A 39 3.80 2.90 19.26
C LYS A 39 4.52 4.24 19.10
N THR A 40 3.92 5.32 19.59
CA THR A 40 4.56 6.63 19.65
C THR A 40 5.12 6.93 21.04
N LYS A 41 6.25 7.63 21.10
CA LYS A 41 6.82 8.17 22.34
C LYS A 41 7.53 9.49 22.03
N GLY A 42 6.92 10.60 22.43
CA GLY A 42 7.39 11.93 22.02
C GLY A 42 7.41 12.02 20.49
N THR A 43 8.54 12.43 19.93
CA THR A 43 8.71 12.61 18.47
C THR A 43 9.05 11.33 17.70
N GLN A 44 9.11 10.16 18.37
CA GLN A 44 9.60 8.91 17.78
C GLN A 44 8.53 7.81 17.72
N LEU A 45 8.67 6.94 16.72
CA LEU A 45 8.07 5.61 16.72
C LEU A 45 8.96 4.66 17.53
N VAL A 46 8.36 3.76 18.31
CA VAL A 46 9.09 2.82 19.16
C VAL A 46 8.52 1.40 19.07
N ASP A 47 9.39 0.41 19.28
CA ASP A 47 9.00 -0.99 19.46
C ASP A 47 8.39 -1.24 20.86
N ALA A 48 7.96 -2.47 21.14
CA ALA A 48 7.41 -2.85 22.44
C ALA A 48 8.40 -2.74 23.62
N ASN A 49 9.70 -2.63 23.35
CA ASN A 49 10.74 -2.42 24.37
C ASN A 49 11.10 -0.93 24.54
N GLY A 50 10.49 -0.04 23.75
CA GLY A 50 10.79 1.40 23.76
C GLY A 50 12.01 1.80 22.92
N ASN A 51 12.53 0.92 22.06
CA ASN A 51 13.60 1.27 21.12
C ASN A 51 13.03 2.04 19.93
N SER A 52 13.71 3.10 19.51
CA SER A 52 13.31 3.89 18.34
C SER A 52 13.30 3.06 17.05
N ILE A 53 12.29 3.27 16.23
CA ILE A 53 12.12 2.65 14.90
C ILE A 53 12.08 3.78 13.86
N ILE A 54 12.89 3.62 12.80
CA ILE A 54 12.76 4.41 11.58
C ILE A 54 12.22 3.53 10.47
N LEU A 55 11.03 3.85 9.97
CA LEU A 55 10.41 3.15 8.85
C LEU A 55 10.98 3.70 7.54
N LYS A 56 11.47 2.79 6.69
CA LYS A 56 12.06 3.06 5.38
C LYS A 56 11.38 2.17 4.37
N GLY A 57 10.37 2.74 3.70
CA GLY A 57 9.42 1.98 2.90
C GLY A 57 9.13 2.54 1.53
N THR A 58 8.16 1.91 0.90
CA THR A 58 7.55 2.37 -0.35
C THR A 58 6.05 2.07 -0.33
N ASN A 59 5.34 2.64 -1.30
CA ASN A 59 3.92 2.45 -1.48
C ASN A 59 3.65 1.36 -2.52
N LEU A 60 2.74 0.42 -2.21
CA LEU A 60 2.16 -0.50 -3.19
C LEU A 60 1.04 0.20 -4.00
N GLY A 61 1.34 1.40 -4.49
CA GLY A 61 0.46 2.19 -5.33
C GLY A 61 0.05 1.45 -6.60
N HIS A 62 -1.05 1.90 -7.22
CA HIS A 62 -1.68 1.28 -8.38
C HIS A 62 -2.36 -0.08 -8.15
N TRP A 63 -2.06 -0.81 -7.07
CA TRP A 63 -2.47 -2.21 -6.95
C TRP A 63 -3.93 -2.39 -6.54
N LEU A 64 -4.30 -1.86 -5.37
CA LEU A 64 -5.68 -1.93 -4.86
C LEU A 64 -6.46 -0.63 -5.11
N VAL A 65 -5.80 0.34 -5.74
CA VAL A 65 -6.31 1.65 -6.16
C VAL A 65 -5.62 1.98 -7.48
N PRO A 66 -6.24 1.68 -8.64
CA PRO A 66 -5.65 2.00 -9.93
C PRO A 66 -5.72 3.50 -10.21
N GLU A 67 -4.65 4.04 -10.78
CA GLU A 67 -4.47 5.46 -11.08
C GLU A 67 -4.19 5.69 -12.57
N GLY A 68 -4.81 6.72 -13.14
CA GLY A 68 -4.78 6.98 -14.58
C GLY A 68 -3.38 7.17 -15.16
N TYR A 69 -2.57 8.01 -14.52
CA TYR A 69 -1.22 8.31 -15.02
C TYR A 69 -0.29 7.08 -14.96
N MET A 70 -0.50 6.17 -14.02
CA MET A 70 0.26 4.91 -13.94
C MET A 70 -0.13 3.92 -15.04
N PHE A 71 -1.35 4.04 -15.56
CA PHE A 71 -1.78 3.43 -16.83
C PHE A 71 -1.44 4.28 -18.07
N LYS A 72 -0.72 5.39 -17.93
CA LYS A 72 -0.41 6.36 -18.99
C LYS A 72 -1.66 6.95 -19.65
N MET A 73 -2.62 7.37 -18.84
CA MET A 73 -3.86 8.01 -19.28
C MET A 73 -3.93 9.43 -18.71
N ASN A 74 -4.41 10.39 -19.49
CA ASN A 74 -4.48 11.80 -19.05
C ASN A 74 -5.90 12.22 -18.64
N GLN A 75 -6.94 11.71 -19.31
CA GLN A 75 -8.33 12.08 -19.02
C GLN A 75 -9.04 11.08 -18.07
N VAL A 76 -8.47 9.88 -17.90
CA VAL A 76 -9.06 8.76 -17.17
C VAL A 76 -8.33 8.59 -15.84
N ASN A 77 -8.61 9.49 -14.89
CA ASN A 77 -7.82 9.61 -13.66
C ASN A 77 -8.64 9.29 -12.38
N ALA A 78 -9.49 8.27 -12.43
CA ALA A 78 -10.20 7.78 -11.25
C ALA A 78 -10.48 6.28 -11.43
N PRO A 79 -10.45 5.45 -10.37
CA PRO A 79 -10.72 4.02 -10.46
C PRO A 79 -11.99 3.67 -11.25
N ARG A 80 -13.10 4.38 -11.01
CA ARG A 80 -14.36 4.19 -11.75
C ARG A 80 -14.22 4.50 -13.24
N LYS A 81 -13.54 5.59 -13.60
CA LYS A 81 -13.34 5.96 -15.00
C LYS A 81 -12.44 4.94 -15.72
N ILE A 82 -11.45 4.38 -15.03
CA ILE A 82 -10.57 3.34 -15.56
C ILE A 82 -11.38 2.07 -15.84
N ASP A 83 -12.21 1.64 -14.89
CA ASP A 83 -13.11 0.48 -15.05
C ASP A 83 -14.08 0.67 -16.23
N GLU A 84 -14.76 1.83 -16.29
CA GLU A 84 -15.66 2.21 -17.39
C GLU A 84 -14.94 2.16 -18.75
N MET A 85 -13.77 2.78 -18.85
CA MET A 85 -13.00 2.83 -20.10
C MET A 85 -12.53 1.44 -20.55
N LEU A 86 -12.04 0.60 -19.64
CA LEU A 86 -11.64 -0.77 -19.97
C LEU A 86 -12.85 -1.61 -20.37
N TYR A 87 -14.02 -1.41 -19.73
CA TYR A 87 -15.27 -2.05 -20.12
C TYR A 87 -15.65 -1.71 -21.57
N GLU A 88 -15.53 -0.44 -21.96
CA GLU A 88 -15.80 0.00 -23.34
C GLU A 88 -14.87 -0.68 -24.35
N LEU A 89 -13.59 -0.87 -23.98
CA LEU A 89 -12.59 -1.47 -24.85
C LEU A 89 -12.81 -2.97 -25.05
N VAL A 90 -12.96 -3.74 -23.97
CA VAL A 90 -12.89 -5.20 -24.03
C VAL A 90 -14.15 -5.94 -23.58
N GLY A 91 -15.14 -5.24 -23.04
CA GLY A 91 -16.38 -5.82 -22.54
C GLY A 91 -16.22 -6.58 -21.21
N PRO A 92 -17.33 -7.08 -20.64
CA PRO A 92 -17.39 -7.58 -19.26
C PRO A 92 -16.49 -8.79 -19.00
N ASP A 93 -16.52 -9.80 -19.88
CA ASP A 93 -15.79 -11.06 -19.65
C ASP A 93 -14.27 -10.84 -19.67
N SER A 94 -13.79 -10.06 -20.64
CA SER A 94 -12.36 -9.74 -20.74
C SER A 94 -11.92 -8.79 -19.62
N LEU A 95 -12.78 -7.85 -19.21
CA LEU A 95 -12.50 -6.97 -18.08
C LEU A 95 -12.37 -7.76 -16.77
N GLN A 96 -13.27 -8.72 -16.53
CA GLN A 96 -13.19 -9.58 -15.34
C GLN A 96 -11.90 -10.39 -15.32
N VAL A 97 -11.49 -10.95 -16.46
CA VAL A 97 -10.21 -11.66 -16.60
C VAL A 97 -9.04 -10.71 -16.33
N PHE A 98 -9.07 -9.50 -16.91
CA PHE A 98 -8.03 -8.50 -16.72
C PHE A 98 -7.87 -8.14 -15.24
N TRP A 99 -8.95 -7.75 -14.55
CA TRP A 99 -8.85 -7.35 -13.15
C TRP A 99 -8.43 -8.48 -12.22
N LYS A 100 -8.93 -9.70 -12.45
CA LYS A 100 -8.48 -10.87 -11.70
C LYS A 100 -6.98 -11.11 -11.91
N GLY A 101 -6.50 -10.98 -13.15
CA GLY A 101 -5.07 -11.06 -13.46
C GLY A 101 -4.27 -9.95 -12.78
N PHE A 102 -4.75 -8.70 -12.88
CA PHE A 102 -4.08 -7.52 -12.34
C PHE A 102 -3.90 -7.64 -10.82
N LEU A 103 -4.98 -7.95 -10.10
CA LEU A 103 -4.95 -8.12 -8.65
C LEU A 103 -4.03 -9.26 -8.22
N ASN A 104 -3.81 -10.29 -9.04
CA ASN A 104 -2.94 -11.42 -8.72
C ASN A 104 -1.48 -11.25 -9.15
N ASN A 105 -1.22 -10.47 -10.19
CA ASN A 105 0.09 -10.40 -10.83
C ASN A 105 0.83 -9.10 -10.53
N TYR A 106 0.12 -8.00 -10.27
CA TYR A 106 0.76 -6.70 -10.11
C TYR A 106 1.65 -6.67 -8.87
N ILE A 107 1.20 -7.22 -7.73
CA ILE A 107 2.04 -7.46 -6.55
C ILE A 107 1.93 -8.94 -6.14
N THR A 108 3.06 -9.55 -5.89
CA THR A 108 3.24 -10.95 -5.48
C THR A 108 4.16 -11.05 -4.27
N HIS A 109 4.31 -12.24 -3.70
CA HIS A 109 5.27 -12.48 -2.62
C HIS A 109 6.71 -12.13 -3.02
N ASP A 110 7.11 -12.41 -4.27
CA ASP A 110 8.47 -12.12 -4.73
C ASP A 110 8.79 -10.62 -4.72
N ASP A 111 7.80 -9.76 -4.96
CA ASP A 111 7.94 -8.30 -4.82
C ASP A 111 8.25 -7.92 -3.35
N ILE A 112 7.54 -8.51 -2.38
CA ILE A 112 7.73 -8.26 -0.94
C ILE A 112 9.10 -8.77 -0.47
N LYS A 113 9.49 -9.97 -0.92
CA LYS A 113 10.80 -10.57 -0.67
C LYS A 113 11.92 -9.71 -1.23
N TYR A 114 11.73 -9.16 -2.44
CA TYR A 114 12.69 -8.25 -3.04
C TYR A 114 12.85 -6.96 -2.23
N LEU A 115 11.74 -6.30 -1.86
CA LEU A 115 11.75 -5.10 -1.01
C LEU A 115 12.51 -5.34 0.30
N LYS A 116 12.27 -6.49 0.94
CA LYS A 116 13.03 -6.89 2.12
C LYS A 116 14.53 -7.05 1.83
N SER A 117 14.87 -7.71 0.73
CA SER A 117 16.26 -8.02 0.35
C SER A 117 17.11 -6.76 0.14
N ILE A 118 16.52 -5.71 -0.44
CA ILE A 118 17.21 -4.42 -0.67
C ILE A 118 17.30 -3.55 0.59
N GLY A 119 16.58 -3.91 1.66
CA GLY A 119 16.69 -3.26 2.97
C GLY A 119 15.48 -2.42 3.38
N SER A 120 14.37 -2.47 2.65
CA SER A 120 13.11 -1.91 3.13
C SER A 120 12.64 -2.68 4.38
N ASN A 121 11.98 -1.98 5.31
CA ASN A 121 11.42 -2.58 6.53
C ASN A 121 9.90 -2.39 6.67
N HIS A 122 9.28 -1.63 5.77
CA HIS A 122 7.87 -1.23 5.86
C HIS A 122 7.28 -1.01 4.45
N ILE A 123 5.98 -1.30 4.34
CA ILE A 123 5.17 -1.04 3.16
C ILE A 123 3.93 -0.25 3.55
N ARG A 124 3.62 0.82 2.82
CA ARG A 124 2.30 1.48 2.86
C ARG A 124 1.40 0.86 1.79
N LEU A 125 0.21 0.42 2.19
CA LEU A 125 -0.79 -0.24 1.33
C LEU A 125 -1.98 0.69 1.10
N PRO A 126 -1.97 1.47 -0.01
CA PRO A 126 -3.16 2.14 -0.51
C PRO A 126 -4.26 1.14 -0.83
N PHE A 127 -5.48 1.39 -0.35
CA PHE A 127 -6.66 0.59 -0.69
C PHE A 127 -7.91 1.44 -0.91
N HIS A 128 -8.85 0.91 -1.70
CA HIS A 128 -10.11 1.57 -2.00
C HIS A 128 -11.26 1.05 -1.12
N TYR A 129 -12.10 1.93 -0.57
CA TYR A 129 -13.20 1.55 0.34
C TYR A 129 -14.16 0.51 -0.24
N LYS A 130 -14.44 0.59 -1.56
CA LYS A 130 -15.37 -0.34 -2.24
C LYS A 130 -14.97 -1.81 -2.09
N MET A 131 -13.70 -2.10 -1.83
CA MET A 131 -13.26 -3.47 -1.53
C MET A 131 -13.94 -4.08 -0.29
N PHE A 132 -14.50 -3.26 0.60
CA PHE A 132 -15.20 -3.69 1.82
C PHE A 132 -16.71 -3.51 1.73
N THR A 133 -17.22 -3.35 0.51
CA THR A 133 -18.64 -3.17 0.21
C THR A 133 -19.12 -4.25 -0.75
N ASP A 134 -20.44 -4.35 -0.91
CA ASP A 134 -21.02 -5.23 -1.92
C ASP A 134 -21.00 -4.62 -3.32
N ASP A 135 -20.44 -3.43 -3.54
CA ASP A 135 -20.24 -2.86 -4.88
C ASP A 135 -19.20 -3.65 -5.68
N LEU A 136 -19.40 -3.75 -6.98
CA LEU A 136 -18.40 -4.36 -7.86
C LEU A 136 -17.22 -3.41 -7.98
N TYR A 137 -16.04 -3.90 -7.62
CA TYR A 137 -14.81 -3.15 -7.72
C TYR A 137 -13.69 -4.05 -8.22
N MET A 138 -13.09 -3.69 -9.36
CA MET A 138 -12.05 -4.48 -10.02
C MET A 138 -12.44 -5.97 -10.15
N GLY A 139 -13.69 -6.23 -10.57
CA GLY A 139 -14.19 -7.57 -10.82
C GLY A 139 -14.57 -8.43 -9.59
N GLU A 140 -14.37 -7.93 -8.36
CA GLU A 140 -14.78 -8.63 -7.13
C GLU A 140 -15.67 -7.75 -6.23
N ARG A 141 -16.41 -8.36 -5.32
CA ARG A 141 -17.24 -7.69 -4.29
C ARG A 141 -16.75 -8.12 -2.91
N ASN A 142 -16.69 -7.19 -1.97
CA ASN A 142 -16.31 -7.45 -0.57
C ASN A 142 -15.00 -8.27 -0.41
N ALA A 143 -14.00 -7.99 -1.25
CA ALA A 143 -12.75 -8.74 -1.33
C ALA A 143 -11.58 -8.13 -0.54
N GLY A 144 -11.77 -7.01 0.17
CA GLY A 144 -10.69 -6.28 0.84
C GLY A 144 -9.87 -7.14 1.81
N PHE A 145 -10.55 -7.88 2.68
CA PHE A 145 -9.88 -8.78 3.64
C PHE A 145 -9.08 -9.89 2.98
N LYS A 146 -9.52 -10.42 1.83
CA LYS A 146 -8.76 -11.44 1.08
C LYS A 146 -7.41 -10.89 0.64
N TYR A 147 -7.33 -9.64 0.19
CA TYR A 147 -6.09 -9.03 -0.26
C TYR A 147 -5.19 -8.58 0.89
N PHE A 148 -5.78 -8.09 1.98
CA PHE A 148 -5.04 -7.77 3.20
C PHE A 148 -4.40 -9.02 3.80
N ASP A 149 -5.18 -10.09 4.02
CA ASP A 149 -4.69 -11.34 4.60
C ASP A 149 -3.55 -11.92 3.75
N ARG A 150 -3.68 -11.86 2.41
CA ARG A 150 -2.63 -12.30 1.49
C ARG A 150 -1.34 -11.49 1.61
N LEU A 151 -1.42 -10.15 1.66
CA LEU A 151 -0.23 -9.33 1.83
C LEU A 151 0.41 -9.57 3.20
N LEU A 152 -0.39 -9.64 4.26
CA LEU A 152 0.10 -9.89 5.62
C LEU A 152 0.81 -11.24 5.72
N ASP A 153 0.34 -12.28 5.02
CA ASP A 153 1.02 -13.57 4.94
C ASP A 153 2.40 -13.49 4.29
N TRP A 154 2.56 -12.67 3.24
CA TRP A 154 3.86 -12.42 2.62
C TRP A 154 4.75 -11.60 3.55
N CYS A 155 4.24 -10.50 4.11
CA CYS A 155 4.96 -9.62 5.02
C CYS A 155 5.40 -10.34 6.31
N ARG A 156 4.63 -11.32 6.79
CA ARG A 156 4.98 -12.15 7.95
C ARG A 156 6.22 -13.01 7.68
N GLN A 157 6.30 -13.60 6.50
CA GLN A 157 7.44 -14.42 6.07
C GLN A 157 8.70 -13.55 5.92
N GLU A 158 8.55 -12.35 5.38
CA GLU A 158 9.67 -11.44 5.10
C GLU A 158 10.00 -10.49 6.27
N LYS A 159 9.21 -10.50 7.34
CA LYS A 159 9.33 -9.58 8.49
C LYS A 159 9.31 -8.13 8.03
N MET A 160 8.22 -7.76 7.37
CA MET A 160 7.92 -6.41 6.88
C MET A 160 6.71 -5.85 7.62
N TYR A 161 6.82 -4.59 8.05
CA TYR A 161 5.68 -3.85 8.59
C TYR A 161 4.74 -3.39 7.47
N VAL A 162 3.45 -3.21 7.80
CA VAL A 162 2.42 -2.72 6.88
C VAL A 162 1.65 -1.54 7.50
N LEU A 163 1.58 -0.42 6.79
CA LEU A 163 0.63 0.67 7.06
C LEU A 163 -0.58 0.50 6.13
N LEU A 164 -1.79 0.46 6.68
CA LEU A 164 -3.01 0.38 5.88
C LEU A 164 -3.50 1.81 5.62
N ASP A 165 -3.64 2.18 4.35
CA ASP A 165 -4.03 3.53 3.92
C ASP A 165 -5.35 3.49 3.13
N MET A 166 -6.40 4.14 3.67
CA MET A 166 -7.63 4.34 2.90
C MET A 166 -7.44 5.46 1.88
N HIS A 167 -6.96 5.05 0.71
CA HIS A 167 -6.57 5.94 -0.36
C HIS A 167 -7.72 6.39 -1.25
N GLY A 168 -8.77 5.57 -1.35
CA GLY A 168 -10.04 5.95 -1.96
C GLY A 168 -11.14 5.87 -0.92
N ALA A 169 -11.66 7.02 -0.47
CA ALA A 169 -12.69 7.09 0.55
C ALA A 169 -14.11 7.20 -0.04
N PRO A 170 -15.17 6.81 0.70
CA PRO A 170 -16.55 7.00 0.27
C PRO A 170 -16.86 8.47 -0.07
N GLY A 171 -17.44 8.71 -1.23
CA GLY A 171 -17.75 10.07 -1.71
C GLY A 171 -16.55 10.89 -2.21
N GLY A 172 -15.32 10.38 -2.09
CA GLY A 172 -14.10 11.10 -2.47
C GLY A 172 -13.66 12.11 -1.43
N GLN A 173 -12.38 12.08 -1.09
CA GLN A 173 -11.76 12.89 -0.05
C GLN A 173 -10.98 14.09 -0.60
N THR A 174 -10.46 14.00 -1.82
CA THR A 174 -9.59 15.01 -2.41
C THR A 174 -10.38 15.91 -3.34
N GLY A 175 -11.26 15.30 -4.15
CA GLY A 175 -11.99 15.99 -5.21
C GLY A 175 -11.22 16.08 -6.54
N ASP A 176 -10.19 15.24 -6.74
CA ASP A 176 -9.34 15.26 -7.93
C ASP A 176 -8.69 13.88 -8.24
N ASN A 177 -7.72 13.83 -9.14
CA ASN A 177 -7.19 12.72 -9.93
C ASN A 177 -6.57 11.50 -9.21
N ILE A 178 -6.51 11.52 -7.88
CA ILE A 178 -5.88 10.46 -7.06
C ILE A 178 -6.91 9.65 -6.25
N ASP A 179 -8.17 10.09 -6.27
CA ASP A 179 -9.28 9.42 -5.58
C ASP A 179 -10.35 8.95 -6.58
N ASP A 180 -11.49 8.47 -6.06
CA ASP A 180 -12.66 8.10 -6.87
C ASP A 180 -13.81 9.11 -6.70
N SER A 181 -13.48 10.39 -6.52
CA SER A 181 -14.45 11.48 -6.38
C SER A 181 -15.15 11.83 -7.70
N TYR A 182 -16.13 12.72 -7.59
CA TYR A 182 -16.83 13.32 -8.72
C TYR A 182 -16.39 14.77 -8.97
N GLY A 183 -15.13 15.09 -8.66
CA GLY A 183 -14.57 16.45 -8.79
C GLY A 183 -14.86 17.36 -7.59
N TYR A 184 -15.26 16.78 -6.46
CA TYR A 184 -15.48 17.49 -5.20
C TYR A 184 -15.34 16.53 -4.01
N PRO A 185 -14.76 16.96 -2.87
CA PRO A 185 -14.55 16.10 -1.71
C PRO A 185 -15.85 15.89 -0.90
N PHE A 186 -16.81 15.15 -1.46
CA PHE A 186 -18.13 14.96 -0.84
C PHE A 186 -18.08 14.16 0.47
N LEU A 187 -16.97 13.50 0.80
CA LEU A 187 -16.75 12.89 2.12
C LEU A 187 -17.07 13.87 3.26
N PHE A 188 -16.74 15.16 3.11
CA PHE A 188 -16.92 16.18 4.16
C PHE A 188 -18.31 16.83 4.17
N LYS A 189 -19.23 16.40 3.29
CA LYS A 189 -20.61 16.88 3.23
C LYS A 189 -21.64 15.74 3.35
N SER A 190 -21.23 14.50 3.09
CA SER A 190 -22.11 13.33 3.06
C SER A 190 -22.02 12.52 4.35
N LYS A 191 -23.05 12.61 5.19
CA LYS A 191 -23.13 11.79 6.42
C LYS A 191 -23.03 10.29 6.13
N SER A 192 -23.70 9.80 5.09
CA SER A 192 -23.65 8.37 4.72
C SER A 192 -22.26 7.93 4.28
N SER A 193 -21.51 8.79 3.60
CA SER A 193 -20.12 8.51 3.23
C SER A 193 -19.23 8.40 4.45
N GLN A 194 -19.38 9.35 5.39
CA GLN A 194 -18.63 9.33 6.65
C GLN A 194 -18.96 8.08 7.44
N ASP A 195 -20.25 7.75 7.59
CA ASP A 195 -20.72 6.59 8.35
C ASP A 195 -20.16 5.29 7.75
N LEU A 196 -20.20 5.13 6.43
CA LEU A 196 -19.61 3.98 5.73
C LEU A 196 -18.09 3.91 5.96
N MET A 197 -17.39 5.04 5.85
CA MET A 197 -15.95 5.09 6.10
C MET A 197 -15.60 4.65 7.52
N THR A 198 -16.36 5.14 8.50
CA THR A 198 -16.19 4.77 9.92
C THR A 198 -16.48 3.29 10.15
N GLU A 199 -17.55 2.75 9.55
CA GLU A 199 -17.89 1.33 9.64
C GLU A 199 -16.77 0.44 9.08
N ILE A 200 -16.22 0.79 7.91
CA ILE A 200 -15.12 0.05 7.29
C ILE A 200 -13.89 0.06 8.19
N TRP A 201 -13.50 1.22 8.73
CA TRP A 201 -12.36 1.32 9.63
C TRP A 201 -12.55 0.50 10.91
N VAL A 202 -13.73 0.53 11.52
CA VAL A 202 -14.05 -0.29 12.70
C VAL A 202 -13.97 -1.78 12.36
N LYS A 203 -14.45 -2.22 11.19
CA LYS A 203 -14.34 -3.62 10.75
C LYS A 203 -12.89 -4.05 10.54
N ILE A 204 -12.06 -3.20 9.94
CA ILE A 204 -10.62 -3.44 9.76
C ILE A 204 -9.95 -3.56 11.13
N ALA A 205 -10.16 -2.58 12.01
CA ALA A 205 -9.59 -2.54 13.35
C ALA A 205 -10.00 -3.76 14.19
N GLU A 206 -11.28 -4.12 14.22
CA GLU A 206 -11.78 -5.28 14.99
C GLU A 206 -11.15 -6.59 14.51
N LYS A 207 -10.99 -6.79 13.19
CA LYS A 207 -10.36 -8.01 12.63
C LYS A 207 -8.87 -8.07 12.95
N TYR A 208 -8.17 -6.94 12.86
CA TYR A 208 -6.70 -6.90 12.92
C TYR A 208 -6.10 -6.42 14.23
N LYS A 209 -6.89 -6.08 15.26
CA LYS A 209 -6.40 -5.58 16.57
C LYS A 209 -5.26 -6.37 17.24
N ASN A 210 -5.08 -7.65 16.88
CA ASN A 210 -4.02 -8.51 17.41
C ASN A 210 -2.87 -8.78 16.42
N GLU A 211 -2.78 -8.05 15.30
CA GLU A 211 -1.80 -8.27 14.23
C GLU A 211 -0.65 -7.24 14.29
N PRO A 212 0.47 -7.52 14.98
CA PRO A 212 1.55 -6.55 15.17
C PRO A 212 2.35 -6.22 13.90
N LEU A 213 2.15 -6.94 12.79
CA LEU A 213 2.71 -6.55 11.49
C LEU A 213 2.09 -5.26 10.95
N ILE A 214 0.84 -4.98 11.32
CA ILE A 214 0.20 -3.72 10.99
C ILE A 214 0.73 -2.68 11.98
N ILE A 215 1.35 -1.61 11.47
CA ILE A 215 1.86 -0.54 12.33
C ILE A 215 0.77 0.44 12.72
N GLY A 216 -0.26 0.54 11.89
CA GLY A 216 -1.29 1.52 12.08
C GLY A 216 -2.28 1.64 10.92
N TYR A 217 -3.14 2.64 11.09
CA TYR A 217 -4.22 2.99 10.19
C TYR A 217 -4.03 4.42 9.72
N ASP A 218 -3.66 4.61 8.46
CA ASP A 218 -3.70 5.91 7.79
C ASP A 218 -5.12 6.17 7.31
N ILE A 219 -5.81 7.05 8.07
CA ILE A 219 -7.26 7.15 8.06
C ILE A 219 -7.79 7.59 6.69
N VAL A 220 -7.11 8.52 6.01
CA VAL A 220 -7.54 9.02 4.71
C VAL A 220 -6.40 9.70 3.96
N ASN A 221 -6.19 9.34 2.70
CA ASN A 221 -5.13 9.89 1.87
C ASN A 221 -5.46 11.29 1.31
N GLU A 222 -4.51 12.24 1.39
CA GLU A 222 -4.54 13.53 0.71
C GLU A 222 -5.90 14.25 0.68
N PRO A 223 -6.54 14.46 1.85
CA PRO A 223 -7.86 15.08 1.87
C PRO A 223 -7.79 16.55 1.47
N ILE A 224 -8.79 16.96 0.68
CA ILE A 224 -9.02 18.31 0.16
C ILE A 224 -7.90 18.74 -0.79
N ALA A 225 -8.23 18.98 -2.06
CA ALA A 225 -7.30 19.60 -3.00
C ALA A 225 -7.22 21.14 -2.83
N HIS A 226 -6.09 21.73 -3.25
CA HIS A 226 -5.88 23.18 -3.26
C HIS A 226 -6.92 23.97 -4.08
N TYR A 227 -7.66 23.31 -4.98
CA TYR A 227 -8.77 23.90 -5.73
C TYR A 227 -9.96 24.31 -4.85
N PHE A 228 -10.04 23.82 -3.62
CA PHE A 228 -11.14 24.09 -2.68
C PHE A 228 -10.70 25.04 -1.54
N ASN A 229 -9.64 25.82 -1.74
CA ASN A 229 -9.10 26.73 -0.72
C ASN A 229 -10.14 27.75 -0.20
N ASP A 230 -11.09 28.17 -1.02
CA ASP A 230 -12.17 29.09 -0.63
C ASP A 230 -13.13 28.48 0.42
N GLU A 231 -13.25 27.14 0.47
CA GLU A 231 -14.05 26.41 1.46
C GLU A 231 -13.20 25.77 2.56
N LEU A 232 -11.87 25.96 2.53
CA LEU A 232 -10.92 25.23 3.37
C LEU A 232 -11.21 25.35 4.88
N PRO A 233 -11.59 26.51 5.46
CA PRO A 233 -11.92 26.57 6.89
C PRO A 233 -13.05 25.63 7.27
N TYR A 234 -14.10 25.53 6.44
CA TYR A 234 -15.20 24.61 6.67
C TYR A 234 -14.75 23.15 6.47
N LEU A 235 -14.06 22.86 5.37
CA LEU A 235 -13.63 21.50 5.04
C LEU A 235 -12.62 20.95 6.05
N ASN A 236 -11.67 21.77 6.52
CA ASN A 236 -10.74 21.41 7.59
C ASN A 236 -11.48 21.05 8.87
N HIS A 237 -12.44 21.87 9.30
CA HIS A 237 -13.21 21.58 10.50
C HIS A 237 -14.00 20.27 10.36
N GLN A 238 -14.60 20.01 9.19
CA GLN A 238 -15.31 18.75 8.94
C GLN A 238 -14.37 17.54 8.93
N LEU A 239 -13.19 17.66 8.32
CA LEU A 239 -12.15 16.63 8.32
C LEU A 239 -11.68 16.33 9.75
N PHE A 240 -11.42 17.37 10.56
CA PHE A 240 -11.01 17.21 11.94
C PHE A 240 -12.07 16.51 12.80
N LEU A 241 -13.35 16.91 12.67
CA LEU A 241 -14.46 16.22 13.33
C LEU A 241 -14.58 14.75 12.92
N LEU A 242 -14.35 14.46 11.63
CA LEU A 242 -14.36 13.09 11.12
C LEU A 242 -13.20 12.26 11.70
N TYR A 243 -11.98 12.82 11.78
CA TYR A 243 -10.86 12.17 12.44
C TYR A 243 -11.18 11.84 13.91
N LYS A 244 -11.67 12.81 14.68
CA LYS A 244 -12.07 12.58 16.08
C LYS A 244 -13.07 11.43 16.21
N ARG A 245 -14.07 11.41 15.33
CA ARG A 245 -15.09 10.36 15.32
C ARG A 245 -14.50 8.99 15.00
N ILE A 246 -13.76 8.86 13.90
CA ILE A 246 -13.20 7.58 13.46
C ILE A 246 -12.23 7.03 14.50
N VAL A 247 -11.33 7.87 15.03
CA VAL A 247 -10.37 7.46 16.06
C VAL A 247 -11.12 6.98 17.31
N ALA A 248 -12.13 7.72 17.78
CA ALA A 248 -12.92 7.30 18.94
C ALA A 248 -13.61 5.95 18.71
N GLU A 249 -14.16 5.70 17.52
CA GLU A 249 -14.82 4.43 17.18
C GLU A 249 -13.82 3.27 17.04
N ILE A 250 -12.69 3.47 16.35
CA ILE A 250 -11.58 2.49 16.28
C ILE A 250 -11.14 2.12 17.70
N ARG A 251 -10.96 3.11 18.56
CA ARG A 251 -10.53 2.88 19.94
C ARG A 251 -11.53 2.06 20.75
N LYS A 252 -12.78 1.89 20.35
CA LYS A 252 -13.70 0.97 21.05
C LYS A 252 -13.34 -0.51 20.84
N VAL A 253 -12.69 -0.82 19.71
CA VAL A 253 -12.37 -2.18 19.28
C VAL A 253 -10.88 -2.50 19.33
N ASP A 254 -10.04 -1.47 19.19
CA ASP A 254 -8.60 -1.62 19.08
C ASP A 254 -7.84 -0.51 19.83
N LYS A 255 -7.04 -0.93 20.82
CA LYS A 255 -6.20 -0.06 21.64
C LYS A 255 -4.72 -0.11 21.24
N GLU A 256 -4.35 -0.99 20.31
CA GLU A 256 -2.96 -1.31 20.04
C GLU A 256 -2.38 -0.51 18.86
N HIS A 257 -3.09 -0.43 17.74
CA HIS A 257 -2.52 0.17 16.53
C HIS A 257 -2.36 1.68 16.60
N THR A 258 -1.31 2.19 15.98
CA THR A 258 -1.06 3.63 15.82
C THR A 258 -2.01 4.23 14.79
N ILE A 259 -2.48 5.45 15.02
CA ILE A 259 -3.31 6.18 14.04
C ILE A 259 -2.40 7.12 13.25
N PHE A 260 -2.51 7.11 11.93
CA PHE A 260 -1.83 8.03 11.04
C PHE A 260 -2.86 8.99 10.47
N LEU A 261 -2.58 10.29 10.58
CA LEU A 261 -3.49 11.36 10.17
C LEU A 261 -2.79 12.27 9.16
N ASN A 262 -3.26 12.21 7.91
CA ASN A 262 -2.83 13.12 6.87
C ASN A 262 -3.27 14.56 7.16
N GLY A 263 -2.40 15.53 6.87
CA GLY A 263 -2.79 16.93 6.77
C GLY A 263 -3.89 17.17 5.72
N SER A 264 -4.45 18.37 5.66
CA SER A 264 -5.31 18.75 4.54
C SER A 264 -4.51 19.35 3.39
N ASN A 265 -5.18 19.72 2.30
CA ASN A 265 -4.57 20.35 1.15
C ASN A 265 -3.44 19.48 0.56
N TRP A 266 -3.82 18.32 0.02
CA TRP A 266 -2.85 17.31 -0.46
C TRP A 266 -1.85 16.89 0.62
N SER A 267 -2.34 16.72 1.85
CA SER A 267 -1.51 16.41 3.03
C SER A 267 -0.42 17.43 3.37
N GLY A 268 -0.47 18.64 2.81
CA GLY A 268 0.53 19.67 3.01
C GLY A 268 0.24 20.65 4.14
N ASN A 269 -0.97 20.66 4.69
CA ASN A 269 -1.42 21.64 5.69
C ASN A 269 -1.83 20.99 7.01
N PHE A 270 -1.06 21.27 8.08
CA PHE A 270 -1.30 20.77 9.44
C PHE A 270 -2.24 21.66 10.27
N ASP A 271 -2.69 22.79 9.74
CA ASP A 271 -3.68 23.67 10.41
C ASP A 271 -5.06 23.00 10.55
N VAL A 272 -5.28 21.86 9.88
CA VAL A 272 -6.45 21.00 10.10
C VAL A 272 -6.50 20.43 11.52
N PHE A 273 -5.37 20.26 12.19
CA PHE A 273 -5.32 19.64 13.51
C PHE A 273 -5.56 20.66 14.62
N GLU A 274 -6.80 20.73 15.11
CA GLU A 274 -7.17 21.70 16.17
C GLU A 274 -6.63 21.29 17.55
N GLU A 275 -6.45 19.99 17.79
CA GLU A 275 -5.85 19.41 18.99
C GLU A 275 -5.27 18.01 18.69
N ILE A 276 -4.47 17.48 19.63
CA ILE A 276 -3.99 16.09 19.57
C ILE A 276 -5.10 15.16 20.07
N ILE A 277 -5.52 14.20 19.24
CA ILE A 277 -6.77 13.45 19.48
C ILE A 277 -6.57 12.02 20.02
N ASP A 278 -5.33 11.54 20.11
CA ASP A 278 -4.96 10.23 20.66
C ASP A 278 -3.50 10.25 21.14
N ASP A 279 -3.16 9.43 22.14
CA ASP A 279 -1.79 9.35 22.66
C ASP A 279 -0.86 8.50 21.77
N ASN A 280 -1.43 7.71 20.85
CA ASN A 280 -0.73 6.83 19.91
C ASN A 280 -1.03 7.23 18.46
N VAL A 281 -0.58 8.43 18.08
CA VAL A 281 -0.88 9.08 16.80
C VAL A 281 0.37 9.64 16.10
N VAL A 282 0.39 9.54 14.79
CA VAL A 282 1.42 10.08 13.89
C VAL A 282 0.76 11.02 12.91
N TYR A 283 1.42 12.15 12.62
CA TYR A 283 0.94 13.13 11.67
C TYR A 283 1.69 13.00 10.34
N GLU A 284 0.93 12.86 9.26
CA GLU A 284 1.44 12.49 7.96
C GLU A 284 1.34 13.66 6.98
N PHE A 285 2.44 13.90 6.27
CA PHE A 285 2.47 14.90 5.20
C PHE A 285 3.04 14.32 3.93
N HIS A 286 2.55 14.83 2.80
CA HIS A 286 3.06 14.50 1.48
C HIS A 286 3.78 15.69 0.88
N LYS A 287 4.76 15.41 0.03
CA LYS A 287 5.51 16.49 -0.62
C LYS A 287 6.15 16.05 -1.93
N TYR A 288 5.83 16.77 -3.00
CA TYR A 288 6.35 16.54 -4.33
C TYR A 288 6.89 17.81 -4.97
N TRP A 289 7.85 17.65 -5.88
CA TRP A 289 8.36 18.68 -6.81
C TRP A 289 8.67 20.04 -6.16
N PHE A 290 9.55 20.04 -5.16
CA PHE A 290 10.00 21.24 -4.46
C PHE A 290 11.53 21.29 -4.38
N GLU A 291 12.08 22.45 -4.04
CA GLU A 291 13.52 22.59 -3.79
C GLU A 291 13.90 21.98 -2.44
N VAL A 292 14.81 21.00 -2.42
CA VAL A 292 15.22 20.32 -1.19
C VAL A 292 16.07 21.24 -0.31
N ASN A 293 15.46 21.77 0.75
CA ASN A 293 16.13 22.56 1.78
C ASN A 293 15.43 22.40 3.14
N GLN A 294 16.06 22.87 4.22
CA GLN A 294 15.52 22.78 5.59
C GLN A 294 14.13 23.44 5.71
N GLY A 295 13.93 24.59 5.07
CA GLY A 295 12.67 25.34 5.12
C GLY A 295 11.49 24.54 4.56
N ALA A 296 11.75 23.64 3.62
CA ALA A 296 10.72 22.83 2.96
C ALA A 296 9.95 21.89 3.91
N ILE A 297 10.54 21.53 5.06
CA ILE A 297 9.92 20.67 6.08
C ILE A 297 9.77 21.33 7.46
N GLN A 298 10.20 22.59 7.61
CA GLN A 298 10.32 23.22 8.93
C GLN A 298 8.99 23.29 9.67
N GLN A 299 7.89 23.60 8.98
CA GLN A 299 6.55 23.64 9.58
C GLN A 299 6.14 22.30 10.24
N TYR A 300 6.53 21.17 9.65
CA TYR A 300 6.21 19.84 10.19
C TYR A 300 7.10 19.51 11.38
N LEU A 301 8.37 19.92 11.35
CA LEU A 301 9.28 19.79 12.50
C LEU A 301 8.81 20.66 13.67
N ASP A 302 8.39 21.89 13.40
CA ASP A 302 7.86 22.80 14.42
C ASP A 302 6.60 22.21 15.06
N PHE A 303 5.69 21.62 14.26
CA PHE A 303 4.53 20.90 14.76
C PHE A 303 4.93 19.69 15.62
N ARG A 304 5.82 18.83 15.10
CA ARG A 304 6.37 17.64 15.78
C ARG A 304 6.91 17.99 17.17
N ASP A 305 7.76 19.01 17.23
CA ASP A 305 8.49 19.39 18.43
C ASP A 305 7.59 20.15 19.41
N LYS A 306 6.67 20.99 18.92
CA LYS A 306 5.68 21.68 19.75
C LYS A 306 4.72 20.71 20.44
N HIS A 307 4.24 19.71 19.70
CA HIS A 307 3.20 18.79 20.18
C HIS A 307 3.75 17.48 20.74
N GLN A 308 5.06 17.23 20.62
CA GLN A 308 5.72 16.01 21.09
C GLN A 308 5.08 14.74 20.50
N VAL A 309 4.86 14.77 19.18
CA VAL A 309 4.27 13.69 18.38
C VAL A 309 5.17 13.39 17.19
N PRO A 310 5.21 12.17 16.64
CA PRO A 310 6.00 11.89 15.44
C PRO A 310 5.35 12.49 14.18
N VAL A 311 6.18 12.77 13.19
CA VAL A 311 5.73 13.06 11.81
C VAL A 311 6.27 12.02 10.83
N TYR A 312 5.53 11.80 9.76
CA TYR A 312 5.79 10.76 8.77
C TYR A 312 5.58 11.30 7.35
N ILE A 313 6.45 10.89 6.42
CA ILE A 313 6.26 11.10 4.98
C ILE A 313 5.55 9.86 4.42
N GLY A 314 4.26 10.00 4.12
CA GLY A 314 3.46 8.95 3.47
C GLY A 314 3.84 8.77 2.01
N GLU A 315 4.03 9.90 1.35
CA GLU A 315 4.32 9.95 -0.06
C GLU A 315 5.24 11.11 -0.43
N THR A 316 6.22 10.76 -1.26
CA THR A 316 7.15 11.66 -1.90
C THR A 316 7.92 10.90 -2.98
N GLY A 317 8.60 11.58 -3.89
CA GLY A 317 9.32 10.93 -4.98
C GLY A 317 8.89 11.52 -6.31
N GLU A 318 8.61 10.67 -7.30
CA GLU A 318 8.25 11.10 -8.66
C GLU A 318 9.23 12.13 -9.24
N ASN A 319 10.53 11.93 -8.99
CA ASN A 319 11.59 12.90 -9.30
C ASN A 319 12.90 12.20 -9.69
N THR A 320 13.95 12.98 -9.93
CA THR A 320 15.29 12.47 -10.25
C THR A 320 15.93 11.74 -9.07
N ASP A 321 16.87 10.83 -9.37
CA ASP A 321 17.62 10.10 -8.34
C ASP A 321 18.39 11.04 -7.39
N GLU A 322 18.92 12.16 -7.91
CA GLU A 322 19.60 13.19 -7.10
C GLU A 322 18.64 13.83 -6.11
N TRP A 323 17.46 14.25 -6.56
CA TRP A 323 16.43 14.83 -5.71
C TRP A 323 15.98 13.85 -4.62
N VAL A 324 15.77 12.58 -4.99
CA VAL A 324 15.38 11.51 -4.06
C VAL A 324 16.45 11.29 -3.00
N ASN A 325 17.72 11.28 -3.40
CA ASN A 325 18.84 11.14 -2.47
C ASN A 325 18.88 12.29 -1.47
N ASP A 326 18.82 13.53 -1.97
CA ASP A 326 18.97 14.71 -1.14
C ASP A 326 17.80 14.85 -0.16
N PHE A 327 16.58 14.58 -0.63
CA PHE A 327 15.43 14.65 0.25
C PHE A 327 15.43 13.53 1.29
N ARG A 328 15.78 12.29 0.92
CA ARG A 328 15.97 11.20 1.89
C ARG A 328 17.02 11.58 2.94
N ILE A 329 18.17 12.15 2.55
CA ILE A 329 19.20 12.58 3.51
C ILE A 329 18.65 13.60 4.50
N LEU A 330 17.84 14.55 4.02
CA LEU A 330 17.18 15.54 4.88
C LEU A 330 16.22 14.86 5.87
N LEU A 331 15.42 13.90 5.42
CA LEU A 331 14.50 13.12 6.28
C LEU A 331 15.27 12.28 7.31
N ASP A 332 16.29 11.55 6.88
CA ASP A 332 17.14 10.73 7.75
C ASP A 332 17.87 11.58 8.81
N LYS A 333 18.32 12.79 8.47
CA LYS A 333 18.93 13.75 9.41
C LYS A 333 18.00 14.12 10.56
N HIS A 334 16.69 14.19 10.29
CA HIS A 334 15.67 14.55 11.27
C HIS A 334 14.93 13.34 11.85
N GLU A 335 15.40 12.12 11.57
CA GLU A 335 14.79 10.86 12.02
C GLU A 335 13.30 10.73 11.60
N ILE A 336 12.94 11.30 10.44
CA ILE A 336 11.58 11.18 9.90
C ILE A 336 11.45 9.85 9.16
N SER A 337 10.45 9.05 9.56
CA SER A 337 10.07 7.83 8.85
C SER A 337 9.40 8.16 7.51
N TRP A 338 9.56 7.30 6.50
CA TRP A 338 9.09 7.60 5.14
C TRP A 338 8.62 6.37 4.33
N ALA A 339 7.71 6.61 3.39
CA ALA A 339 7.48 5.76 2.22
C ALA A 339 7.57 6.57 0.92
N PHE A 340 8.50 6.20 0.04
CA PHE A 340 8.61 6.84 -1.28
C PHE A 340 7.62 6.21 -2.26
N TRP A 341 7.01 7.06 -3.09
CA TRP A 341 6.03 6.70 -4.09
C TRP A 341 6.65 6.59 -5.49
N PRO A 342 6.33 5.54 -6.26
CA PRO A 342 5.74 4.25 -5.89
C PRO A 342 6.77 3.11 -5.97
N TYR A 343 6.37 1.92 -5.52
CA TYR A 343 7.18 0.71 -5.69
C TYR A 343 7.41 0.39 -7.17
N LYS A 344 6.34 0.33 -7.98
CA LYS A 344 6.40 -0.18 -9.34
C LYS A 344 5.52 0.60 -10.31
N LYS A 345 6.01 0.82 -11.53
CA LYS A 345 5.27 1.51 -12.62
C LYS A 345 5.71 1.06 -14.01
N MET A 346 4.78 1.11 -14.96
CA MET A 346 5.06 0.74 -16.35
C MET A 346 5.92 1.81 -17.05
N ASN A 347 7.06 1.39 -17.62
CA ASN A 347 7.93 2.20 -18.48
C ASN A 347 8.18 3.62 -17.94
N ASN A 348 8.55 3.72 -16.66
CA ASN A 348 8.83 4.96 -15.95
C ASN A 348 9.87 4.68 -14.88
N LEU A 349 10.95 5.47 -14.81
CA LEU A 349 12.07 5.28 -13.89
C LEU A 349 11.90 5.95 -12.52
N ALA A 350 10.86 6.76 -12.31
CA ALA A 350 10.57 7.34 -11.00
C ALA A 350 9.82 6.32 -10.11
N GLY A 351 10.59 5.41 -9.50
CA GLY A 351 10.15 4.30 -8.65
C GLY A 351 11.20 3.18 -8.56
N ILE A 352 11.02 2.24 -7.63
CA ILE A 352 12.00 1.16 -7.36
C ILE A 352 12.07 0.15 -8.52
N MET A 353 10.91 -0.32 -8.98
CA MET A 353 10.77 -1.32 -10.04
C MET A 353 10.01 -0.76 -11.23
N ASN A 354 10.34 -1.27 -12.40
CA ASN A 354 9.70 -0.88 -13.65
C ASN A 354 9.51 -2.10 -14.53
N PHE A 355 8.60 -2.01 -15.48
CA PHE A 355 8.41 -3.07 -16.48
C PHE A 355 8.12 -2.49 -17.85
N LYS A 356 8.36 -3.33 -18.87
CA LYS A 356 8.22 -2.91 -20.26
C LYS A 356 6.75 -2.66 -20.60
N GLU A 357 6.51 -1.53 -21.25
CA GLU A 357 5.21 -1.25 -21.85
C GLU A 357 4.90 -2.26 -22.97
N PRO A 358 3.72 -2.87 -22.97
CA PRO A 358 3.31 -3.79 -24.02
C PRO A 358 3.34 -3.17 -25.42
N GLU A 359 3.53 -4.03 -26.41
CA GLU A 359 3.27 -3.65 -27.80
C GLU A 359 1.80 -3.24 -27.95
N ASP A 360 1.52 -2.25 -28.80
CA ASP A 360 0.18 -1.69 -29.03
C ASP A 360 -0.51 -1.04 -27.80
N TYR A 361 0.13 -0.95 -26.63
CA TYR A 361 -0.45 -0.31 -25.43
C TYR A 361 -0.85 1.16 -25.68
N HIS A 362 -0.11 1.87 -26.54
CA HIS A 362 -0.43 3.24 -26.97
C HIS A 362 -1.85 3.39 -27.58
N LEU A 363 -2.46 2.32 -28.09
CA LEU A 363 -3.85 2.33 -28.57
C LEU A 363 -4.85 2.47 -27.41
N ILE A 364 -4.55 1.89 -26.25
CA ILE A 364 -5.33 2.04 -25.01
C ILE A 364 -5.25 3.50 -24.55
N THR A 365 -4.03 4.04 -24.44
CA THR A 365 -3.81 5.46 -24.08
C THR A 365 -4.51 6.40 -25.06
N LYS A 366 -4.40 6.17 -26.37
CA LYS A 366 -5.07 7.00 -27.38
C LYS A 366 -6.59 6.97 -27.22
N TYR A 367 -7.18 5.82 -26.93
CA TYR A 367 -8.61 5.72 -26.66
C TYR A 367 -8.97 6.40 -25.33
N ALA A 368 -8.14 6.25 -24.30
CA ALA A 368 -8.27 6.94 -23.01
C ALA A 368 -8.41 8.46 -23.16
N ASP A 369 -7.62 9.05 -24.05
CA ASP A 369 -7.55 10.50 -24.30
C ASP A 369 -8.46 10.98 -25.45
N SER A 370 -9.18 10.07 -26.11
CA SER A 370 -10.09 10.41 -27.22
C SER A 370 -11.43 10.96 -26.75
N ASP A 371 -12.16 11.60 -27.66
CA ASP A 371 -13.55 11.99 -27.41
C ASP A 371 -14.44 10.74 -27.29
N ARG A 372 -15.05 10.56 -26.11
CA ARG A 372 -16.00 9.49 -25.80
C ARG A 372 -17.35 10.01 -25.30
N SER A 373 -17.66 11.27 -25.61
CA SER A 373 -18.87 11.96 -25.14
C SER A 373 -20.19 11.36 -25.66
N SER A 374 -20.14 10.51 -26.68
CA SER A 374 -21.31 9.82 -27.23
C SER A 374 -20.96 8.43 -27.75
N PHE A 375 -21.95 7.54 -27.83
CA PHE A 375 -21.75 6.20 -28.40
C PHE A 375 -21.25 6.22 -29.84
N ALA A 376 -21.59 7.26 -30.63
CA ALA A 376 -21.05 7.42 -31.97
C ALA A 376 -19.53 7.67 -31.95
N LYS A 377 -19.09 8.58 -31.08
CA LYS A 377 -17.67 8.91 -30.88
C LYS A 377 -16.88 7.75 -30.30
N MET A 378 -17.46 7.02 -29.36
CA MET A 378 -16.84 5.79 -28.82
C MET A 378 -16.61 4.76 -29.93
N ARG A 379 -17.60 4.50 -30.79
CA ARG A 379 -17.44 3.57 -31.93
C ARG A 379 -16.42 4.06 -32.96
N GLU A 380 -16.38 5.37 -33.23
CA GLU A 380 -15.44 5.99 -34.16
C GLU A 380 -13.98 5.85 -33.67
N ASN A 381 -13.75 6.06 -32.38
CA ASN A 381 -12.42 6.05 -31.77
C ASN A 381 -11.96 4.66 -31.30
N ARG A 382 -12.85 3.66 -31.29
CA ARG A 382 -12.55 2.33 -30.73
C ARG A 382 -11.44 1.64 -31.54
N PRO A 383 -10.32 1.25 -30.90
CA PRO A 383 -9.24 0.53 -31.58
C PRO A 383 -9.60 -0.94 -31.84
N ASP A 384 -8.73 -1.64 -32.57
CA ASP A 384 -8.84 -3.08 -32.83
C ASP A 384 -8.81 -3.87 -31.52
N ILE A 385 -9.90 -4.59 -31.23
CA ILE A 385 -10.08 -5.30 -29.95
C ILE A 385 -9.04 -6.40 -29.70
N LEU A 386 -8.56 -7.08 -30.75
CA LEU A 386 -7.57 -8.17 -30.60
C LEU A 386 -6.22 -7.60 -30.17
N LYS A 387 -5.84 -6.44 -30.72
CA LYS A 387 -4.63 -5.72 -30.30
C LYS A 387 -4.74 -5.26 -28.85
N ILE A 388 -5.89 -4.73 -28.44
CA ILE A 388 -6.11 -4.30 -27.06
C ILE A 388 -6.06 -5.48 -26.09
N GLN A 389 -6.75 -6.59 -26.39
CA GLN A 389 -6.70 -7.78 -25.55
C GLN A 389 -5.29 -8.32 -25.42
N LYS A 390 -4.51 -8.35 -26.52
CA LYS A 390 -3.09 -8.71 -26.46
C LYS A 390 -2.30 -7.75 -25.56
N ALA A 391 -2.45 -6.44 -25.73
CA ALA A 391 -1.75 -5.44 -24.94
C ALA A 391 -2.07 -5.54 -23.44
N LEU A 392 -3.33 -5.79 -23.06
CA LEU A 392 -3.73 -6.00 -21.68
C LEU A 392 -3.18 -7.31 -21.10
N ASN A 393 -3.17 -8.41 -21.86
CA ASN A 393 -2.56 -9.66 -21.43
C ASN A 393 -1.04 -9.52 -21.24
N ASP A 394 -0.39 -8.86 -22.19
CA ASP A 394 1.05 -8.55 -22.11
C ASP A 394 1.34 -7.62 -20.92
N TYR A 395 0.44 -6.68 -20.58
CA TYR A 395 0.55 -5.87 -19.36
C TYR A 395 0.61 -6.77 -18.12
N LEU A 396 -0.32 -7.72 -18.00
CA LEU A 396 -0.42 -8.63 -16.86
C LEU A 396 0.81 -9.56 -16.73
N GLU A 397 1.37 -10.01 -17.85
CA GLU A 397 2.60 -10.81 -17.84
C GLU A 397 3.80 -9.92 -17.49
N ASN A 398 3.95 -8.76 -18.14
CA ASN A 398 5.08 -7.87 -17.91
C ASN A 398 5.10 -7.31 -16.48
N SER A 399 3.94 -7.16 -15.81
CA SER A 399 3.87 -6.66 -14.45
C SER A 399 4.34 -7.66 -13.39
N LEU A 400 4.43 -8.96 -13.69
CA LEU A 400 4.97 -9.96 -12.77
C LEU A 400 6.42 -9.65 -12.40
N TYR A 401 6.76 -9.81 -11.12
CA TYR A 401 8.10 -9.53 -10.58
C TYR A 401 9.25 -10.06 -11.46
N LYS A 402 9.15 -11.32 -11.91
CA LYS A 402 10.16 -11.99 -12.76
C LYS A 402 10.47 -11.27 -14.09
N ASN A 403 9.53 -10.45 -14.58
CA ASN A 403 9.62 -9.70 -15.84
C ASN A 403 9.89 -8.21 -15.61
N ASN A 404 10.01 -7.78 -14.35
CA ASN A 404 10.35 -6.42 -13.99
C ASN A 404 11.87 -6.24 -13.94
N PHE A 405 12.31 -4.99 -13.96
CA PHE A 405 13.71 -4.63 -13.78
C PHE A 405 13.82 -3.45 -12.79
N PRO A 406 14.89 -3.40 -11.98
CA PRO A 406 15.04 -2.37 -10.97
C PRO A 406 15.63 -1.06 -11.53
N ASN A 407 15.17 0.09 -11.01
CA ASN A 407 15.93 1.34 -11.16
C ASN A 407 17.02 1.39 -10.07
N LYS A 408 18.24 0.97 -10.44
CA LYS A 408 19.40 0.96 -9.55
C LYS A 408 19.77 2.35 -9.00
N GLY A 409 19.57 3.41 -9.79
CA GLY A 409 19.87 4.78 -9.38
C GLY A 409 18.93 5.25 -8.27
N TYR A 410 17.63 5.03 -8.44
CA TYR A 410 16.60 5.34 -7.44
C TYR A 410 16.78 4.50 -6.16
N ILE A 411 17.06 3.20 -6.28
CA ILE A 411 17.32 2.32 -5.13
C ILE A 411 18.55 2.81 -4.34
N LYS A 412 19.63 3.18 -5.03
CA LYS A 412 20.82 3.75 -4.40
C LYS A 412 20.51 5.10 -3.73
N ALA A 413 19.72 5.95 -4.38
CA ALA A 413 19.28 7.23 -3.83
C ALA A 413 18.50 7.06 -2.52
N LEU A 414 17.69 5.99 -2.43
CA LEU A 414 17.01 5.59 -1.19
C LEU A 414 17.92 4.95 -0.13
N ASN A 415 19.22 4.81 -0.41
CA ASN A 415 20.19 4.11 0.44
C ASN A 415 19.79 2.65 0.72
N PHE A 416 19.18 2.00 -0.27
CA PHE A 416 18.94 0.56 -0.30
C PHE A 416 20.06 -0.16 -1.06
N LYS A 417 20.17 -1.48 -0.87
CA LYS A 417 21.17 -2.34 -1.52
C LYS A 417 20.81 -2.54 -2.99
N THR A 418 21.83 -2.56 -3.85
CA THR A 418 21.67 -2.65 -5.32
C THR A 418 22.32 -3.89 -5.94
N ASP A 419 22.77 -4.83 -5.11
CA ASP A 419 23.61 -5.98 -5.51
C ASP A 419 22.95 -6.88 -6.57
#